data_AF-A0A914UMD7-F1
#
_entry.id   AF-A0A914UMD7-F1
#
_cell.length_a   1.000
_cell.length_b   1.000
_cell.length_c   1.000
_cell.angle_alpha   90.00
_cell.angle_beta   90.00
_cell.angle_gamma   90.00
#
_symmetry.space_group_name_H-M   'P 1'
#
loop_
_entity.id
_entity.type
_entity.pdbx_description
1 polymer ?
#
loop_
_entity_poly.entity_id
_entity_poly.type
_entity_poly.pdbx_seq_one_letter_code
_entity_poly.pdbx_strand_id
1 'polypeptide(L)'
;MNSPPIPGDLFVYSNFGYLLLGKVIEAVSKLSYEQFVEANIFQPTGVFDAQVGGDLVGDALPNEVVYYMSPSSGNPYDLPSMKRNGPFAGWVASPIDLLRLMSHLDGFTNKVDILSPESIALLSSATIVSDEAYSRGWVIGSNGWNGWLHSGILPGAASLLVRLDNGVTFAVAMNSEINQKGLQNFWMSIHYLMHHIIDSLDQYPDNDLF
;
A
#
# COMPACT_ATOMS: atom_id res chain seq x y z
N MET A 1 9.21 37.06 -0.62
CA MET A 1 9.25 35.63 -0.95
C MET A 1 9.37 34.88 0.36
N ASN A 2 8.44 33.98 0.66
CA ASN A 2 8.55 33.16 1.88
C ASN A 2 9.67 32.13 1.67
N SER A 3 10.53 31.95 2.67
CA SER A 3 11.54 30.89 2.65
C SER A 3 10.86 29.53 2.48
N PRO A 4 11.47 28.58 1.75
CA PRO A 4 10.94 27.23 1.68
C PRO A 4 10.87 26.63 3.10
N PRO A 5 9.89 25.74 3.37
CA PRO A 5 9.77 25.08 4.67
C PRO A 5 11.04 24.26 4.98
N ILE A 6 11.42 24.21 6.26
CA ILE A 6 12.56 23.43 6.73
C ILE A 6 12.14 21.95 6.79
N PRO A 7 13.02 21.00 6.43
CA PRO A 7 12.71 19.58 6.58
C PRO A 7 12.24 19.24 8.00
N GLY A 8 11.02 18.71 8.11
CA GLY A 8 10.38 18.36 9.38
C GLY A 8 9.30 19.33 9.86
N ASP A 9 9.17 20.53 9.28
CA ASP A 9 8.18 21.53 9.75
C ASP A 9 6.77 21.33 9.19
N LEU A 10 6.65 20.63 8.06
CA LEU A 10 5.39 20.43 7.35
C LEU A 10 5.34 19.04 6.72
N PHE A 11 4.19 18.38 6.86
CA PHE A 11 3.90 17.17 6.10
C PHE A 11 3.43 17.49 4.68
N VAL A 12 4.12 16.91 3.69
CA VAL A 12 3.72 16.92 2.28
C VAL A 12 3.95 15.52 1.71
N TYR A 13 2.87 14.88 1.24
CA TYR A 13 2.98 13.58 0.58
C TYR A 13 3.87 13.67 -0.66
N SER A 14 4.83 12.75 -0.81
CA SER A 14 5.85 12.84 -1.85
C SER A 14 6.28 11.47 -2.38
N ASN A 15 5.82 11.12 -3.58
CA ASN A 15 6.30 9.94 -4.32
C ASN A 15 7.81 10.02 -4.60
N PHE A 16 8.35 11.23 -4.80
CA PHE A 16 9.79 11.43 -4.97
C PHE A 16 10.57 11.03 -3.71
N GLY A 17 10.02 11.27 -2.52
CA GLY A 17 10.62 10.81 -1.26
C GLY A 17 10.80 9.29 -1.24
N TYR A 18 9.79 8.54 -1.66
CA TYR A 18 9.87 7.07 -1.77
C TYR A 18 10.83 6.60 -2.86
N LEU A 19 10.88 7.28 -4.00
CA LEU A 19 11.90 7.03 -5.03
C LEU A 19 13.32 7.18 -4.46
N LEU A 20 13.57 8.22 -3.67
CA LEU A 20 14.85 8.44 -3.00
C LEU A 20 15.14 7.36 -1.96
N LEU A 21 14.15 6.93 -1.17
CA LEU A 21 14.31 5.81 -0.23
C LEU A 21 14.69 4.51 -0.95
N GLY A 22 14.11 4.23 -2.12
CA GLY A 22 14.53 3.12 -2.98
C GLY A 22 16.02 3.21 -3.36
N LYS A 23 16.51 4.41 -3.70
CA LYS A 23 17.95 4.63 -3.96
C LYS A 23 18.84 4.47 -2.74
N VAL A 24 18.36 4.83 -1.55
CA VAL A 24 19.08 4.56 -0.30
C VAL A 24 19.20 3.05 -0.06
N ILE A 25 18.12 2.29 -0.27
CA ILE A 25 18.13 0.82 -0.17
C ILE A 25 19.16 0.22 -1.12
N GLU A 26 19.15 0.62 -2.40
CA GLU A 26 20.13 0.15 -3.38
C GLU A 26 21.57 0.47 -2.96
N ALA A 27 21.82 1.70 -2.52
CA ALA A 27 23.14 2.15 -2.13
C ALA A 27 23.70 1.39 -0.91
N VAL A 28 22.85 1.04 0.05
CA VAL A 28 23.23 0.35 1.29
C VAL A 28 23.33 -1.16 1.07
N SER A 29 22.31 -1.78 0.46
CA SER A 29 22.22 -3.24 0.28
C SER A 29 23.08 -3.78 -0.85
N LYS A 30 23.44 -2.95 -1.83
CA LYS A 30 24.10 -3.34 -3.10
C LYS A 30 23.25 -4.25 -4.00
N LEU A 31 21.95 -4.36 -3.72
CA LEU A 31 20.96 -5.01 -4.59
C LEU A 31 20.17 -3.95 -5.36
N SER A 32 19.52 -4.33 -6.46
CA SER A 32 18.46 -3.47 -6.99
C SER A 32 17.34 -3.35 -5.96
N TYR A 33 16.53 -2.29 -6.05
CA TYR A 33 15.38 -2.14 -5.16
C TYR A 33 14.44 -3.35 -5.25
N GLU A 34 14.13 -3.84 -6.47
CA GLU A 34 13.25 -5.00 -6.64
C GLU A 34 13.85 -6.26 -5.99
N GLN A 35 15.14 -6.53 -6.24
CA GLN A 35 15.84 -7.67 -5.66
C GLN A 35 15.85 -7.63 -4.13
N PHE A 36 16.00 -6.44 -3.53
CA PHE A 36 15.95 -6.29 -2.09
C PHE A 36 14.55 -6.62 -1.55
N VAL A 37 13.49 -6.08 -2.15
CA VAL A 37 12.10 -6.34 -1.74
C VAL A 37 11.76 -7.82 -1.90
N GLU A 38 12.10 -8.42 -3.04
CA GLU A 38 11.86 -9.85 -3.28
C GLU A 38 12.54 -10.72 -2.22
N ALA A 39 13.83 -10.53 -1.99
CA ALA A 39 14.61 -11.40 -1.11
C ALA A 39 14.34 -11.18 0.39
N ASN A 40 14.04 -9.95 0.81
CA ASN A 40 13.96 -9.59 2.23
C ASN A 40 12.54 -9.34 2.73
N ILE A 41 11.57 -9.15 1.83
CA ILE A 41 10.18 -8.86 2.20
C ILE A 41 9.25 -9.92 1.64
N PHE A 42 9.23 -10.14 0.32
CA PHE A 42 8.23 -11.03 -0.29
C PHE A 42 8.51 -12.52 -0.07
N GLN A 43 9.74 -12.98 -0.31
CA GLN A 43 10.10 -14.38 -0.06
C GLN A 43 9.89 -14.79 1.42
N PRO A 44 10.33 -14.01 2.43
CA PRO A 44 10.09 -14.35 3.83
C PRO A 44 8.61 -14.36 4.25
N THR A 45 7.75 -13.61 3.54
CA THR A 45 6.31 -13.54 3.82
C THR A 45 5.48 -14.44 2.91
N GLY A 46 6.11 -15.23 2.02
CA GLY A 46 5.41 -16.14 1.11
C GLY A 46 4.65 -15.44 -0.02
N VAL A 47 4.96 -14.18 -0.32
CA VAL A 47 4.45 -13.46 -1.48
C VAL A 47 5.31 -13.82 -2.69
N PHE A 48 4.70 -14.43 -3.72
CA PHE A 48 5.45 -14.95 -4.87
C PHE A 48 5.01 -14.38 -6.22
N ASP A 49 3.75 -13.91 -6.33
CA ASP A 49 3.22 -13.41 -7.60
C ASP A 49 3.42 -11.89 -7.77
N ALA A 50 3.74 -11.18 -6.69
CA ALA A 50 3.93 -9.73 -6.72
C ALA A 50 5.21 -9.34 -7.47
N GLN A 51 5.06 -8.51 -8.51
CA GLN A 51 6.15 -8.09 -9.39
C GLN A 51 5.97 -6.64 -9.82
N VAL A 52 7.05 -5.98 -10.24
CA VAL A 52 6.95 -4.66 -10.84
C VAL A 52 6.32 -4.81 -12.24
N GLY A 53 5.29 -4.01 -12.51
CA GLY A 53 4.51 -4.09 -13.76
C GLY A 53 5.31 -3.70 -15.00
N GLY A 54 4.78 -4.07 -16.16
CA GLY A 54 5.27 -3.62 -17.46
C GLY A 54 4.80 -2.22 -17.84
N ASP A 55 5.36 -1.65 -18.92
CA ASP A 55 5.02 -0.30 -19.37
C ASP A 55 3.86 -0.30 -20.39
N LEU A 56 3.69 -1.40 -21.13
CA LEU A 56 2.68 -1.55 -22.18
C LEU A 56 1.70 -2.69 -21.88
N VAL A 57 0.52 -2.67 -22.50
CA VAL A 57 -0.47 -3.78 -22.46
C VAL A 57 0.16 -5.12 -22.83
N GLY A 58 1.10 -5.12 -23.79
CA GLY A 58 1.78 -6.32 -24.26
C GLY A 58 2.82 -6.87 -23.27
N ASP A 59 3.20 -6.09 -22.26
CA ASP A 59 4.16 -6.47 -21.22
C ASP A 59 3.47 -7.00 -19.95
N ALA A 60 2.16 -7.24 -20.00
CA ALA A 60 1.36 -7.68 -18.86
C ALA A 60 1.92 -8.98 -18.23
N LEU A 61 1.99 -8.99 -16.91
CA LEU A 61 2.39 -10.14 -16.12
C LEU A 61 1.34 -11.26 -16.18
N PRO A 62 1.72 -12.51 -15.88
CA PRO A 62 0.74 -13.59 -15.71
C PRO A 62 -0.34 -13.21 -14.69
N ASN A 63 -1.61 -13.36 -15.07
CA ASN A 63 -2.79 -13.02 -14.25
C ASN A 63 -2.97 -11.52 -13.93
N GLU A 64 -2.19 -10.63 -14.55
CA GLU A 64 -2.44 -9.19 -14.47
C GLU A 64 -3.71 -8.81 -15.23
N VAL A 65 -4.52 -7.96 -14.61
CA VAL A 65 -5.77 -7.45 -15.19
C VAL A 65 -5.49 -6.33 -16.17
N VAL A 66 -6.35 -6.18 -17.18
CA VAL A 66 -6.30 -5.00 -18.04
C VAL A 66 -6.84 -3.79 -17.28
N TYR A 67 -6.09 -2.68 -17.29
CA TYR A 67 -6.49 -1.40 -16.71
C TYR A 67 -7.40 -0.62 -17.64
N TYR A 68 -8.54 -0.15 -17.12
CA TYR A 68 -9.54 0.58 -17.89
C TYR A 68 -9.42 2.09 -17.68
N MET A 69 -9.21 2.82 -18.78
CA MET A 69 -9.14 4.27 -18.79
C MET A 69 -10.40 4.91 -18.22
N SER A 70 -10.23 5.84 -17.28
CA SER A 70 -11.29 6.77 -16.90
C SER A 70 -11.14 8.08 -17.69
N PRO A 71 -12.26 8.76 -18.06
CA PRO A 71 -12.20 10.04 -18.77
C PRO A 71 -11.42 11.15 -18.04
N SER A 72 -11.13 11.00 -16.75
CA SER A 72 -10.61 12.06 -15.88
C SER A 72 -9.09 12.05 -15.65
N SER A 73 -8.36 11.10 -16.23
CA SER A 73 -7.09 10.63 -15.62
C SER A 73 -6.06 10.10 -16.62
N GLY A 74 -6.42 10.08 -17.90
CA GLY A 74 -5.50 9.72 -18.98
C GLY A 74 -5.33 8.22 -19.15
N ASN A 75 -4.46 7.85 -20.08
CA ASN A 75 -4.24 6.47 -20.46
C ASN A 75 -3.38 5.72 -19.42
N PRO A 76 -3.82 4.57 -18.88
CA PRO A 76 -3.02 3.74 -17.96
C PRO A 76 -1.62 3.38 -18.47
N TYR A 77 -1.43 3.32 -19.78
CA TYR A 77 -0.17 2.89 -20.41
C TYR A 77 0.70 4.05 -20.92
N ASP A 78 0.33 5.31 -20.62
CA ASP A 78 1.14 6.51 -20.92
C ASP A 78 1.87 7.04 -19.67
N LEU A 79 2.13 6.17 -18.68
CA LEU A 79 2.82 6.50 -17.44
C LEU A 79 4.35 6.43 -17.58
N PRO A 80 5.12 7.16 -16.75
CA PRO A 80 6.55 6.88 -16.61
C PRO A 80 6.77 5.42 -16.21
N SER A 81 7.86 4.83 -16.70
CA SER A 81 8.15 3.40 -16.55
C SER A 81 7.85 2.84 -15.16
N MET A 82 7.12 1.73 -15.09
CA MET A 82 6.76 1.05 -13.84
C MET A 82 8.00 0.60 -13.07
N LYS A 83 9.06 0.22 -13.79
CA LYS A 83 10.38 -0.04 -13.20
C LYS A 83 10.92 1.13 -12.39
N ARG A 84 10.82 2.35 -12.94
CA ARG A 84 11.20 3.58 -12.22
C ARG A 84 10.27 3.83 -11.03
N ASN A 85 9.00 3.46 -11.15
CA ASN A 85 7.99 3.68 -10.12
C ASN A 85 7.99 2.61 -9.02
N GLY A 86 8.77 1.53 -9.13
CA GLY A 86 8.83 0.43 -8.17
C GLY A 86 8.82 0.88 -6.69
N PRO A 87 9.64 1.86 -6.27
CA PRO A 87 9.66 2.32 -4.88
C PRO A 87 8.39 3.01 -4.37
N PHE A 88 7.48 3.46 -5.23
CA PHE A 88 6.31 4.26 -4.80
C PHE A 88 4.96 3.86 -5.39
N ALA A 89 4.92 3.16 -6.54
CA ALA A 89 3.65 2.77 -7.19
C ALA A 89 3.78 1.63 -8.22
N GLY A 90 4.96 1.07 -8.47
CA GLY A 90 5.18 0.18 -9.62
C GLY A 90 4.81 -1.30 -9.43
N TRP A 91 4.44 -1.72 -8.22
CA TRP A 91 4.15 -3.13 -7.93
C TRP A 91 2.72 -3.53 -8.29
N VAL A 92 2.60 -4.66 -8.97
CA VAL A 92 1.36 -5.40 -9.22
C VAL A 92 1.32 -6.55 -8.23
N ALA A 93 0.24 -6.65 -7.45
CA ALA A 93 0.03 -7.70 -6.47
C ALA A 93 -1.45 -8.05 -6.34
N SER A 94 -1.76 -9.31 -6.02
CA SER A 94 -3.13 -9.71 -5.72
C SER A 94 -3.54 -9.23 -4.32
N PRO A 95 -4.85 -9.01 -4.04
CA PRO A 95 -5.31 -8.76 -2.68
C PRO A 95 -4.87 -9.85 -1.69
N ILE A 96 -4.77 -11.11 -2.12
CA ILE A 96 -4.33 -12.23 -1.28
C ILE A 96 -2.86 -12.07 -0.89
N ASP A 97 -1.99 -11.66 -1.82
CA ASP A 97 -0.58 -11.40 -1.51
C ASP A 97 -0.40 -10.21 -0.59
N LEU A 98 -1.20 -9.15 -0.76
CA LEU A 98 -1.19 -8.01 0.17
C LEU A 98 -1.61 -8.43 1.58
N LEU A 99 -2.61 -9.31 1.71
CA LEU A 99 -3.04 -9.86 3.00
C LEU A 99 -1.99 -10.79 3.61
N ARG A 100 -1.34 -11.60 2.78
CA ARG A 100 -0.24 -12.47 3.21
C ARG A 100 0.94 -11.65 3.73
N LEU A 101 1.35 -10.62 2.99
CA LEU A 101 2.36 -9.66 3.42
C LEU A 101 1.98 -9.04 4.77
N MET A 102 0.74 -8.53 4.88
CA MET A 102 0.29 -7.83 6.07
C MET A 102 0.25 -8.75 7.30
N SER A 103 -0.07 -10.03 7.14
CA SER A 103 -0.08 -11.00 8.25
C SER A 103 1.29 -11.25 8.88
N HIS A 104 2.37 -10.75 8.27
CA HIS A 104 3.74 -10.80 8.78
C HIS A 104 4.32 -9.40 9.06
N LEU A 105 3.46 -8.37 9.10
CA LEU A 105 3.81 -6.98 9.36
C LEU A 105 2.80 -6.26 10.27
N ASP A 106 1.82 -6.98 10.82
CA ASP A 106 0.65 -6.39 11.49
C ASP A 106 0.84 -6.17 12.99
N GLY A 107 1.96 -6.61 13.57
CA GLY A 107 2.25 -6.46 14.98
C GLY A 107 1.42 -7.37 15.88
N PHE A 108 0.62 -8.28 15.32
CA PHE A 108 -0.14 -9.25 16.10
C PHE A 108 0.70 -10.48 16.40
N THR A 109 0.19 -11.32 17.31
CA THR A 109 0.90 -12.53 17.77
C THR A 109 0.47 -13.80 17.03
N ASN A 110 -0.47 -13.67 16.07
CA ASN A 110 -1.00 -14.81 15.32
C ASN A 110 0.04 -15.42 14.38
N LYS A 111 0.91 -14.58 13.80
CA LYS A 111 2.04 -14.99 12.95
C LYS A 111 3.28 -14.22 13.37
N VAL A 112 4.45 -14.78 13.06
CA VAL A 112 5.72 -14.13 13.35
C VAL A 112 5.97 -13.04 12.31
N ASP A 113 6.12 -11.80 12.78
CA ASP A 113 6.46 -10.68 11.93
C ASP A 113 7.91 -10.77 11.42
N ILE A 114 8.14 -10.26 10.21
CA ILE A 114 9.50 -10.11 9.66
C ILE A 114 10.25 -8.91 10.27
N LEU A 115 9.53 -8.02 10.95
CA LEU A 115 10.05 -6.85 11.63
C LEU A 115 10.10 -7.06 13.13
N SER A 116 11.10 -6.44 13.77
CA SER A 116 11.16 -6.37 15.24
C SER A 116 9.97 -5.57 15.80
N PRO A 117 9.54 -5.84 17.06
CA PRO A 117 8.53 -5.04 17.73
C PRO A 117 8.84 -3.55 17.74
N GLU A 118 10.11 -3.17 17.86
CA GLU A 118 10.55 -1.77 17.80
C GLU A 118 10.34 -1.16 16.41
N SER A 119 10.57 -1.94 15.35
CA SER A 119 10.32 -1.49 13.97
C SER A 119 8.83 -1.37 13.67
N ILE A 120 8.01 -2.31 14.17
CA ILE A 120 6.55 -2.24 14.11
C ILE A 120 6.04 -0.97 14.81
N ALA A 121 6.54 -0.68 16.02
CA ALA A 121 6.20 0.56 16.73
C ALA A 121 6.60 1.82 15.94
N LEU A 122 7.71 1.80 15.21
CA LEU A 122 8.12 2.90 14.34
C LEU A 122 7.24 3.05 13.09
N LEU A 123 6.70 1.95 12.53
CA LEU A 123 5.73 1.99 11.42
C LEU A 123 4.39 2.58 11.85
N SER A 124 4.00 2.36 13.11
CA SER A 124 2.70 2.75 13.66
C SER A 124 2.68 4.11 14.35
N SER A 125 3.86 4.71 14.59
CA SER A 125 3.98 6.00 15.29
C SER A 125 3.81 7.15 14.31
N ALA A 126 2.63 7.76 14.29
CA ALA A 126 2.36 8.91 13.43
C ALA A 126 3.16 10.15 13.87
N THR A 127 3.46 11.03 12.92
CA THR A 127 4.22 12.25 13.20
C THR A 127 3.31 13.42 13.54
N ILE A 128 3.71 14.24 14.51
CA ILE A 128 2.96 15.46 14.90
C ILE A 128 2.77 16.39 13.69
N VAL A 129 3.77 16.49 12.83
CA VAL A 129 3.75 17.37 11.65
C VAL A 129 2.80 16.90 10.55
N SER A 130 2.30 15.66 10.66
CA SER A 130 1.24 15.09 9.82
C SER A 130 -0.13 15.13 10.48
N ASP A 131 -0.32 15.97 11.51
CA ASP A 131 -1.50 15.98 12.37
C ASP A 131 -1.81 14.60 12.95
N GLU A 132 -0.75 13.87 13.33
CA GLU A 132 -0.83 12.50 13.85
C GLU A 132 -1.51 11.49 12.88
N ALA A 133 -1.51 11.78 11.58
CA ALA A 133 -2.22 10.97 10.58
C ALA A 133 -1.32 10.16 9.63
N TYR A 134 0.01 10.34 9.64
CA TYR A 134 0.91 9.63 8.74
C TYR A 134 2.22 9.20 9.41
N SER A 135 2.71 8.02 9.01
CA SER A 135 4.00 7.47 9.42
C SER A 135 4.77 6.90 8.21
N ARG A 136 5.54 5.83 8.39
CA ARG A 136 6.47 5.28 7.39
C ARG A 136 5.75 4.46 6.32
N GLY A 137 4.95 5.10 5.48
CA GLY A 137 4.18 4.43 4.43
C GLY A 137 2.77 4.05 4.84
N TRP A 138 2.30 4.54 5.98
CA TRP A 138 0.97 4.25 6.50
C TRP A 138 0.28 5.53 6.92
N VAL A 139 -0.99 5.65 6.52
CA VAL A 139 -1.95 6.57 7.13
C VAL A 139 -2.46 5.91 8.41
N ILE A 140 -2.46 6.67 9.51
CA ILE A 140 -2.80 6.17 10.86
C ILE A 140 -4.10 6.81 11.31
N GLY A 141 -5.03 6.01 11.84
CA GLY A 141 -6.22 6.51 12.56
C GLY A 141 -7.16 7.40 11.74
N SER A 142 -7.21 7.22 10.41
CA SER A 142 -7.92 8.12 9.50
C SER A 142 -9.24 7.53 8.99
N ASN A 143 -10.19 8.40 8.59
CA ASN A 143 -11.48 8.04 8.01
C ASN A 143 -12.32 7.09 8.87
N GLY A 144 -12.24 7.19 10.19
CA GLY A 144 -12.96 6.32 11.14
C GLY A 144 -12.34 4.92 11.31
N TRP A 145 -11.26 4.62 10.58
CA TRP A 145 -10.51 3.38 10.76
C TRP A 145 -9.56 3.49 11.94
N ASN A 146 -9.82 2.72 13.00
CA ASN A 146 -8.86 2.53 14.08
C ASN A 146 -7.81 1.51 13.65
N GLY A 147 -6.73 2.00 13.04
CA GLY A 147 -5.65 1.17 12.52
C GLY A 147 -4.79 1.90 11.48
N TRP A 148 -4.19 1.12 10.58
CA TRP A 148 -3.30 1.60 9.54
C TRP A 148 -3.92 1.32 8.17
N LEU A 149 -3.73 2.26 7.24
CA LEU A 149 -4.16 2.07 5.88
C LEU A 149 -3.21 2.74 4.89
N HIS A 150 -3.21 2.24 3.67
CA HIS A 150 -2.66 2.96 2.54
C HIS A 150 -3.52 2.71 1.31
N SER A 151 -3.87 3.78 0.60
CA SER A 151 -4.54 3.70 -0.69
C SER A 151 -3.53 3.94 -1.82
N GLY A 152 -3.81 3.38 -2.98
CA GLY A 152 -3.01 3.54 -4.19
C GLY A 152 -3.92 3.89 -5.37
N ILE A 153 -3.47 4.81 -6.22
CA ILE A 153 -4.18 5.19 -7.44
C ILE A 153 -3.16 5.48 -8.53
N LEU A 154 -3.38 4.84 -9.67
CA LEU A 154 -2.79 5.19 -10.95
C LEU A 154 -3.93 5.31 -11.97
N PRO A 155 -3.71 5.99 -13.11
CA PRO A 155 -4.59 5.88 -14.26
C PRO A 155 -5.00 4.42 -14.51
N GLY A 156 -6.31 4.16 -14.54
CA GLY A 156 -6.90 2.83 -14.71
C GLY A 156 -6.80 1.84 -13.55
N ALA A 157 -6.33 2.22 -12.35
CA ALA A 157 -6.26 1.31 -11.21
C ALA A 157 -6.45 2.01 -9.84
N ALA A 158 -7.05 1.30 -8.89
CA ALA A 158 -7.12 1.75 -7.50
C ALA A 158 -6.94 0.57 -6.54
N SER A 159 -6.32 0.83 -5.38
CA SER A 159 -6.12 -0.17 -4.34
C SER A 159 -6.24 0.44 -2.94
N LEU A 160 -6.55 -0.41 -1.97
CA LEU A 160 -6.59 -0.08 -0.55
C LEU A 160 -6.17 -1.30 0.25
N LEU A 161 -5.24 -1.12 1.18
CA LEU A 161 -4.91 -2.10 2.21
C LEU A 161 -5.18 -1.46 3.57
N VAL A 162 -5.93 -2.16 4.42
CA VAL A 162 -6.30 -1.71 5.77
C VAL A 162 -6.02 -2.82 6.76
N ARG A 163 -5.37 -2.46 7.87
CA ARG A 163 -5.19 -3.29 9.07
C ARG A 163 -5.79 -2.55 10.26
N LEU A 164 -6.75 -3.16 10.94
CA LEU A 164 -7.47 -2.57 12.08
C LEU A 164 -6.92 -3.10 13.40
N ASP A 165 -7.04 -2.29 14.47
CA ASP A 165 -6.56 -2.63 15.81
C ASP A 165 -7.26 -3.82 16.46
N ASN A 166 -8.44 -4.19 15.94
CA ASN A 166 -9.19 -5.35 16.40
C ASN A 166 -8.75 -6.68 15.76
N GLY A 167 -7.67 -6.69 14.97
CA GLY A 167 -7.16 -7.92 14.33
C GLY A 167 -7.66 -8.15 12.91
N VAL A 168 -8.55 -7.31 12.39
CA VAL A 168 -9.08 -7.47 11.02
C VAL A 168 -8.21 -6.74 10.02
N THR A 169 -7.81 -7.44 8.96
CA THR A 169 -7.12 -6.87 7.80
C THR A 169 -7.90 -7.18 6.53
N PHE A 170 -8.03 -6.22 5.63
CA PHE A 170 -8.64 -6.41 4.32
C PHE A 170 -7.92 -5.63 3.23
N ALA A 171 -8.01 -6.13 1.99
CA ALA A 171 -7.42 -5.51 0.82
C ALA A 171 -8.46 -5.41 -0.30
N VAL A 172 -8.42 -4.31 -1.05
CA VAL A 172 -9.25 -4.04 -2.22
C VAL A 172 -8.34 -3.68 -3.39
N ALA A 173 -8.61 -4.26 -4.56
CA ALA A 173 -7.96 -3.90 -5.82
C ALA A 173 -9.01 -3.73 -6.92
N MET A 174 -8.81 -2.74 -7.77
CA MET A 174 -9.72 -2.35 -8.84
C MET A 174 -8.92 -2.06 -10.10
N ASN A 175 -9.41 -2.55 -11.24
CA ASN A 175 -8.83 -2.32 -12.56
C ASN A 175 -9.50 -1.15 -13.31
N SER A 176 -10.10 -0.23 -12.56
CA SER A 176 -10.52 1.07 -13.04
C SER A 176 -10.34 2.05 -11.89
N GLU A 177 -9.87 3.25 -12.20
CA GLU A 177 -9.73 4.29 -11.20
C GLU A 177 -11.04 5.04 -10.96
N ILE A 178 -11.15 5.59 -9.76
CA ILE A 178 -12.27 6.44 -9.38
C ILE A 178 -11.81 7.89 -9.55
N ASN A 179 -12.62 8.73 -10.19
CA ASN A 179 -12.29 10.15 -10.32
C ASN A 179 -12.10 10.79 -8.93
N GLN A 180 -11.27 11.83 -8.81
CA GLN A 180 -10.91 12.43 -7.50
C GLN A 180 -12.12 12.83 -6.65
N LYS A 181 -13.23 13.28 -7.26
CA LYS A 181 -14.46 13.66 -6.54
C LYS A 181 -15.21 12.45 -6.00
N GLY A 182 -15.19 11.33 -6.71
CA GLY A 182 -15.80 10.06 -6.32
C GLY A 182 -14.94 9.28 -5.34
N LEU A 183 -13.64 9.53 -5.29
CA LEU A 183 -12.68 8.75 -4.52
C LEU A 183 -12.97 8.76 -3.02
N GLN A 184 -13.20 9.95 -2.45
CA GLN A 184 -13.56 10.07 -1.03
C GLN A 184 -14.86 9.32 -0.72
N ASN A 185 -15.88 9.49 -1.56
CA ASN A 185 -17.17 8.81 -1.40
C ASN A 185 -17.04 7.30 -1.53
N PHE A 186 -16.21 6.82 -2.44
CA PHE A 186 -15.98 5.40 -2.66
C PHE A 186 -15.30 4.76 -1.45
N TRP A 187 -14.18 5.33 -0.99
CA TRP A 187 -13.48 4.78 0.18
C TRP A 187 -14.33 4.85 1.44
N MET A 188 -15.14 5.89 1.58
CA MET A 188 -16.14 5.98 2.65
C MET A 188 -17.24 4.91 2.51
N SER A 189 -17.66 4.59 1.28
CA SER A 189 -18.64 3.50 1.04
C SER A 189 -18.05 2.13 1.35
N ILE A 190 -16.80 1.88 0.95
CA ILE A 190 -16.05 0.68 1.35
C ILE A 190 -15.92 0.63 2.87
N HIS A 191 -15.66 1.76 3.51
CA HIS A 191 -15.62 1.85 4.97
C HIS A 191 -16.91 1.40 5.62
N TYR A 192 -18.05 1.96 5.23
CA TYR A 192 -19.34 1.56 5.79
C TYR A 192 -19.66 0.09 5.51
N LEU A 193 -19.39 -0.40 4.30
CA LEU A 193 -19.62 -1.80 3.94
C LEU A 193 -18.81 -2.75 4.82
N MET A 194 -17.51 -2.49 4.95
CA MET A 194 -16.61 -3.35 5.70
C MET A 194 -16.88 -3.29 7.20
N HIS A 195 -17.17 -2.12 7.78
CA HIS A 195 -17.64 -2.02 9.16
C HIS A 195 -18.91 -2.83 9.38
N HIS A 196 -19.89 -2.71 8.48
CA HIS A 196 -21.12 -3.49 8.57
C HIS A 196 -20.86 -5.01 8.49
N ILE A 197 -19.98 -5.46 7.59
CA ILE A 197 -19.59 -6.87 7.49
C ILE A 197 -18.94 -7.32 8.80
N ILE A 198 -17.91 -6.61 9.26
CA ILE A 198 -17.15 -6.93 10.48
C ILE A 198 -18.07 -7.01 11.69
N ASP A 199 -18.96 -6.03 11.88
CA ASP A 199 -19.87 -5.97 13.04
C ASP A 199 -21.01 -7.00 12.95
N SER A 200 -21.25 -7.59 11.79
CA SER A 200 -22.29 -8.62 11.58
C SER A 200 -21.79 -10.06 11.68
N LEU A 201 -20.47 -10.26 11.84
CA LEU A 201 -19.87 -11.59 11.97
C LEU A 201 -19.91 -12.04 13.44
N ASP A 202 -20.75 -13.04 13.73
CA ASP A 202 -20.80 -13.67 15.06
C ASP A 202 -19.58 -14.58 15.33
N GLN A 203 -19.00 -15.16 14.27
CA GLN A 203 -17.82 -16.03 14.31
C GLN A 203 -16.96 -15.84 13.06
N TYR A 204 -15.64 -15.76 13.25
CA TYR A 204 -14.68 -15.80 12.15
C TYR A 204 -14.35 -17.25 11.78
N PRO A 205 -14.04 -17.54 10.51
CA PRO A 205 -13.52 -18.85 10.12
C PRO A 205 -12.16 -19.12 10.79
N ASP A 206 -11.97 -20.31 11.34
CA ASP A 206 -10.72 -20.70 12.03
C ASP A 206 -9.65 -21.28 11.09
N ASN A 207 -9.88 -21.26 9.77
CA ASN A 207 -8.94 -21.81 8.80
C ASN A 207 -7.91 -20.76 8.40
N ASP A 208 -6.62 -21.09 8.53
CA ASP A 208 -5.54 -20.30 7.96
C ASP A 208 -5.40 -20.61 6.47
N LEU A 209 -5.48 -19.59 5.63
CA LEU A 209 -5.41 -19.71 4.17
C LEU A 209 -3.97 -19.55 3.63
N PHE A 210 -3.02 -19.21 4.49
CA PHE A 210 -1.59 -19.07 4.16
C PHE A 210 -0.73 -19.04 5.43
#